data_AF-G3MRQ9-F1
#
_entry.id   AF-G3MRQ9-F1
#
_cell.length_a   1.000
_cell.length_b   1.000
_cell.length_c   1.000
_cell.angle_alpha   90.00
_cell.angle_beta   90.00
_cell.angle_gamma   90.00
#
_symmetry.space_group_name_H-M   'P 1'
#
loop_
_entity.id
_entity.type
_entity.pdbx_description
1 polymer ?
#
loop_
_entity_poly.entity_id
_entity_poly.type
_entity_poly.pdbx_seq_one_letter_code
_entity_poly.pdbx_strand_id
1 'polypeptide(L)'
;MYTTCVVAVLLFHAQYGLTRQGLQNEISDITEASPYMSIHKACGAMPLLRLYGINYPATNLDTDCSFFNITHLNSTHVEYEKRSASDNRWIAKYYGVFYSSHALNDGLRMHSSASFDSVTVKNTPDSKRGANYTLLYADNRKCSILSVPLSISGGTWNTAGFKCRVLLTPDALEQGIPPDCETAFLQFCGSTQNLVKLFNKNCLTI
;
A
#
# COMPACT_ATOMS: atom_id res chain seq x y z
N MET A 1 -39.61 14.45 45.23
CA MET A 1 -40.71 14.25 44.26
C MET A 1 -40.95 15.56 43.51
N TYR A 2 -40.47 15.66 42.28
CA TYR A 2 -40.97 16.58 41.27
C TYR A 2 -40.95 15.84 39.92
N THR A 3 -42.15 15.63 39.42
CA THR A 3 -42.63 15.44 38.03
C THR A 3 -41.87 16.37 37.06
N THR A 4 -41.61 16.11 35.77
CA THR A 4 -42.50 15.66 34.68
C THR A 4 -41.66 15.51 33.39
N CYS A 5 -42.07 14.59 32.51
CA CYS A 5 -41.67 14.49 31.09
C CYS A 5 -41.99 15.76 30.28
N VAL A 6 -41.18 16.10 29.26
CA VAL A 6 -41.68 16.59 27.95
C VAL A 6 -40.75 16.11 26.83
N VAL A 7 -41.36 15.44 25.86
CA VAL A 7 -40.86 15.02 24.56
C VAL A 7 -41.02 16.18 23.56
N ALA A 8 -40.01 16.35 22.70
CA ALA A 8 -39.98 16.87 21.32
C ALA A 8 -40.95 17.97 20.84
N VAL A 9 -40.39 18.97 20.12
CA VAL A 9 -40.98 19.91 19.11
C VAL A 9 -39.96 21.07 19.02
N LEU A 10 -39.40 21.59 17.92
CA LEU A 10 -39.52 21.52 16.45
C LEU A 10 -38.17 22.06 15.89
N LEU A 11 -37.57 21.44 14.87
CA LEU A 11 -37.62 21.86 13.46
C LEU A 11 -37.59 23.39 13.22
N PHE A 12 -36.41 23.89 12.83
CA PHE A 12 -36.30 24.94 11.80
C PHE A 12 -35.40 24.42 10.68
N HIS A 13 -35.97 24.27 9.51
CA HIS A 13 -35.29 24.04 8.23
C HIS A 13 -35.24 25.35 7.45
N ALA A 14 -34.09 25.56 6.78
CA ALA A 14 -33.90 26.28 5.51
C ALA A 14 -34.06 27.83 5.58
N GLN A 15 -33.27 28.70 4.94
CA GLN A 15 -32.29 28.72 3.84
C GLN A 15 -31.38 29.95 4.15
N TYR A 16 -30.07 30.05 3.90
CA TYR A 16 -29.37 30.15 2.61
C TYR A 16 -27.85 30.24 2.89
N GLY A 17 -27.04 29.67 1.99
CA GLY A 17 -25.86 30.35 1.42
C GLY A 17 -24.58 30.49 2.25
N LEU A 18 -23.61 29.62 1.94
CA LEU A 18 -22.17 29.91 1.72
C LEU A 18 -21.44 30.72 2.82
N THR A 19 -20.44 30.16 3.50
CA THR A 19 -19.17 29.81 2.85
C THR A 19 -18.34 28.89 3.75
N ARG A 20 -17.78 27.83 3.13
CA ARG A 20 -16.66 27.03 3.65
C ARG A 20 -15.46 27.96 3.86
N GLN A 21 -15.16 28.34 5.09
CA GLN A 21 -13.87 28.91 5.50
C GLN A 21 -13.76 28.71 7.01
N GLY A 22 -13.10 27.64 7.43
CA GLY A 22 -12.98 27.29 8.85
C GLY A 22 -12.45 25.89 9.13
N LEU A 23 -12.38 25.03 8.10
CA LEU A 23 -11.75 23.70 8.19
C LEU A 23 -10.83 23.45 6.98
N GLN A 24 -10.01 24.45 6.63
CA GLN A 24 -9.15 24.43 5.44
C GLN A 24 -7.72 24.91 5.69
N ASN A 25 -7.28 25.08 6.95
CA ASN A 25 -5.94 25.60 7.28
C ASN A 25 -5.05 24.62 8.08
N GLU A 26 -5.31 23.31 8.03
CA GLU A 26 -4.37 22.30 8.54
C GLU A 26 -4.02 21.20 7.52
N ILE A 27 -4.43 21.38 6.25
CA ILE A 27 -4.01 20.54 5.12
C ILE A 27 -3.55 21.45 3.98
N SER A 28 -2.63 22.35 4.30
CA SER A 28 -2.00 23.23 3.32
C SER A 28 -0.51 23.41 3.58
N ASP A 29 0.15 22.34 4.05
CA ASP A 29 1.62 22.26 4.09
C ASP A 29 2.15 20.83 3.94
N ILE A 30 1.66 20.11 2.92
CA ILE A 30 2.38 18.95 2.36
C ILE A 30 2.64 19.28 0.89
N THR A 31 3.39 20.36 0.68
CA THR A 31 3.87 20.81 -0.64
C THR A 31 5.35 20.50 -0.84
N GLU A 32 5.85 19.46 -0.17
CA GLU A 32 6.93 18.65 -0.70
C GLU A 32 6.35 17.30 -1.09
N ALA A 33 6.50 16.91 -2.36
CA ALA A 33 6.26 15.55 -2.79
C ALA A 33 7.13 14.65 -1.91
N SER A 34 6.52 14.00 -0.91
CA SER A 34 7.23 13.21 0.08
C SER A 34 8.18 12.24 -0.66
N PRO A 35 9.49 12.26 -0.39
CA PRO A 35 10.51 11.56 -1.18
C PRO A 35 10.38 10.02 -1.17
N TYR A 36 9.36 9.51 -0.47
CA TYR A 36 9.03 8.12 -0.19
C TYR A 36 7.91 7.54 -1.06
N MET A 37 7.35 8.30 -2.02
CA MET A 37 6.18 7.87 -2.81
C MET A 37 6.47 7.42 -4.25
N SER A 38 7.72 7.44 -4.71
CA SER A 38 8.03 6.92 -6.06
C SER A 38 8.25 5.41 -6.04
N ILE A 39 7.29 4.64 -6.55
CA ILE A 39 7.40 3.18 -6.66
C ILE A 39 8.54 2.76 -7.59
N HIS A 40 8.77 3.51 -8.67
CA HIS A 40 9.93 3.31 -9.54
C HIS A 40 11.25 3.47 -8.78
N LYS A 41 11.39 4.53 -7.96
CA LYS A 41 12.59 4.75 -7.14
C LYS A 41 12.78 3.64 -6.11
N ALA A 42 11.71 3.22 -5.44
CA ALA A 42 11.74 2.13 -4.48
C ALA A 42 12.18 0.81 -5.13
N CYS A 43 11.65 0.50 -6.32
CA CYS A 43 12.07 -0.65 -7.13
C CYS A 43 13.57 -0.59 -7.49
N GLY A 44 14.08 0.58 -7.86
CA GLY A 44 15.51 0.73 -8.18
C GLY A 44 16.43 0.62 -6.97
N ALA A 45 15.98 1.08 -5.80
CA ALA A 45 16.77 1.06 -4.57
C ALA A 45 16.73 -0.29 -3.83
N MET A 46 15.61 -1.02 -3.94
CA MET A 46 15.39 -2.30 -3.26
C MET A 46 14.97 -3.37 -4.28
N PRO A 47 15.91 -3.87 -5.10
CA PRO A 47 15.60 -4.85 -6.16
C PRO A 47 15.17 -6.21 -5.62
N LEU A 48 15.52 -6.53 -4.37
CA LEU A 48 15.18 -7.78 -3.71
C LEU A 48 14.40 -7.50 -2.42
N LEU A 49 13.14 -7.95 -2.37
CA LEU A 49 12.25 -7.79 -1.25
C LEU A 49 11.59 -9.13 -0.89
N ARG A 50 11.20 -9.30 0.38
CA ARG A 50 10.41 -10.44 0.84
C ARG A 50 9.11 -9.98 1.49
N LEU A 51 8.07 -10.79 1.36
CA LEU A 51 6.78 -10.56 2.03
C LEU A 51 6.94 -10.84 3.52
N TYR A 52 6.93 -9.78 4.33
CA TYR A 52 7.04 -9.91 5.79
C TYR A 52 5.67 -10.20 6.41
N GLY A 53 4.63 -9.49 5.99
CA GLY A 53 3.28 -9.68 6.53
C GLY A 53 2.19 -8.89 5.81
N ILE A 54 0.95 -9.20 6.18
CA ILE A 54 -0.28 -8.61 5.62
C ILE A 54 -1.29 -8.32 6.73
N ASN A 55 -2.21 -7.38 6.52
CA ASN A 55 -3.30 -7.06 7.48
C ASN A 55 -4.70 -7.44 6.97
N TYR A 56 -4.78 -8.46 6.11
CA TYR A 56 -6.01 -8.97 5.53
C TYR A 56 -5.92 -10.50 5.40
N PRO A 57 -7.04 -11.21 5.14
CA PRO A 57 -7.02 -12.66 4.97
C PRO A 57 -6.04 -13.08 3.88
N ALA A 58 -5.08 -13.94 4.22
CA ALA A 58 -4.13 -14.48 3.28
C ALA A 58 -4.86 -15.18 2.12
N THR A 59 -4.42 -14.91 0.91
CA THR A 59 -4.87 -15.62 -0.28
C THR A 59 -3.83 -16.64 -0.74
N ASN A 60 -4.16 -17.45 -1.75
CA ASN A 60 -3.20 -18.34 -2.40
C ASN A 60 -1.99 -17.59 -3.02
N LEU A 61 -2.07 -16.25 -3.14
CA LEU A 61 -0.98 -15.40 -3.62
C LEU A 61 -0.08 -14.89 -2.48
N ASP A 62 -0.51 -15.00 -1.23
CA ASP A 62 0.21 -14.56 -0.04
C ASP A 62 0.86 -15.77 0.62
N THR A 63 1.83 -16.35 -0.07
CA THR A 63 2.49 -17.57 0.37
C THR A 63 3.70 -17.26 1.26
N ASP A 64 3.92 -18.11 2.25
CA ASP A 64 5.04 -18.00 3.18
C ASP A 64 6.38 -17.92 2.45
N CYS A 65 7.26 -17.10 3.02
CA CYS A 65 8.61 -16.84 2.51
C CYS A 65 8.67 -16.35 1.04
N SER A 66 7.59 -15.72 0.54
CA SER A 66 7.61 -15.11 -0.79
C SER A 66 8.75 -14.10 -0.92
N PHE A 67 9.55 -14.21 -1.97
CA PHE A 67 10.48 -13.16 -2.36
C PHE A 67 10.19 -12.65 -3.77
N PHE A 68 10.58 -11.41 -4.00
CA PHE A 68 10.40 -10.65 -5.23
C PHE A 68 11.77 -10.13 -5.66
N ASN A 69 12.22 -10.54 -6.85
CA ASN A 69 13.51 -10.16 -7.40
C ASN A 69 13.30 -9.42 -8.71
N ILE A 70 13.65 -8.13 -8.76
CA ILE A 70 13.54 -7.32 -9.97
C ILE A 70 14.61 -7.75 -10.97
N THR A 71 14.16 -8.15 -12.16
CA THR A 71 15.04 -8.60 -13.25
C THR A 71 15.24 -7.52 -14.31
N HIS A 72 14.26 -6.64 -14.49
CA HIS A 72 14.34 -5.50 -15.40
C HIS A 72 13.58 -4.31 -14.83
N LEU A 73 14.13 -3.11 -14.95
CA LEU A 73 13.49 -1.88 -14.54
C LEU A 73 13.80 -0.81 -15.59
N ASN A 74 12.76 -0.16 -16.08
CA ASN A 74 12.88 1.03 -16.91
C ASN A 74 11.91 2.10 -16.41
N SER A 75 11.88 3.25 -17.10
CA SER A 75 11.11 4.41 -16.66
C SER A 75 9.62 4.16 -16.44
N THR A 76 9.02 3.17 -17.11
CA THR A 76 7.57 2.92 -17.10
C THR A 76 7.18 1.50 -16.72
N HIS A 77 8.15 0.58 -16.65
CA HIS A 77 7.91 -0.83 -16.43
C HIS A 77 8.89 -1.44 -15.44
N VAL A 78 8.43 -2.49 -14.77
CA VAL A 78 9.25 -3.38 -13.96
C VAL A 78 8.94 -4.82 -14.33
N GLU A 79 9.97 -5.63 -14.48
CA GLU A 79 9.85 -7.09 -14.55
C GLU A 79 10.48 -7.67 -13.31
N TYR A 80 9.80 -8.65 -12.72
CA TYR A 80 10.31 -9.31 -11.53
C TYR A 80 9.90 -10.77 -11.47
N GLU A 81 10.70 -11.54 -10.75
CA GLU A 81 10.44 -12.93 -10.43
C GLU A 81 9.89 -13.02 -9.01
N LYS A 82 8.83 -13.81 -8.84
CA LYS A 82 8.33 -14.21 -7.53
C LYS A 82 8.57 -15.69 -7.32
N ARG A 83 9.08 -16.04 -6.15
CA ARG A 83 9.20 -17.45 -5.70
C ARG A 83 8.60 -17.60 -4.32
N SER A 84 7.92 -18.72 -4.12
CA SER A 84 7.41 -19.17 -2.82
C SER A 84 8.34 -20.23 -2.24
N ALA A 85 8.59 -20.24 -0.93
CA ALA A 85 9.40 -21.30 -0.31
C ALA A 85 8.75 -22.67 -0.39
N SER A 86 7.41 -22.72 -0.37
CA SER A 86 6.65 -23.97 -0.44
C SER A 86 6.81 -24.70 -1.77
N ASP A 87 7.24 -24.00 -2.82
CA ASP A 87 7.25 -24.52 -4.18
C ASP A 87 8.63 -24.25 -4.81
N ASN A 88 9.62 -25.05 -4.39
CA ASN A 88 11.01 -25.04 -4.88
C ASN A 88 11.16 -25.25 -6.40
N ARG A 89 10.07 -25.24 -7.17
CA ARG A 89 10.03 -25.55 -8.60
C ARG A 89 9.46 -24.44 -9.48
N TRP A 90 8.75 -23.44 -8.94
CA TRP A 90 8.05 -22.45 -9.77
C TRP A 90 8.48 -21.01 -9.46
N ILE A 91 9.34 -20.49 -10.34
CA ILE A 91 9.60 -19.06 -10.46
C ILE A 91 8.55 -18.48 -11.41
N ALA A 92 7.64 -17.67 -10.89
CA ALA A 92 6.66 -16.98 -11.70
C ALA A 92 7.20 -15.60 -12.09
N LYS A 93 7.16 -15.29 -13.40
CA LYS A 93 7.53 -13.98 -13.93
C LYS A 93 6.32 -13.05 -13.91
N TYR A 94 6.56 -11.80 -13.54
CA TYR A 94 5.56 -10.75 -13.46
C TYR A 94 6.04 -9.49 -14.16
N TYR A 95 5.07 -8.79 -14.73
CA TYR A 95 5.26 -7.59 -15.52
C TYR A 95 4.42 -6.47 -14.91
N GLY A 96 5.08 -5.40 -14.49
CA GLY A 96 4.50 -4.22 -13.89
C GLY A 96 4.53 -3.03 -14.85
N VAL A 97 3.42 -2.30 -14.93
CA VAL A 97 3.35 -1.00 -15.62
C VAL A 97 3.09 0.07 -14.57
N PHE A 98 3.97 1.05 -14.49
CA PHE A 98 3.85 2.15 -13.53
C PHE A 98 2.80 3.17 -13.97
N TYR A 99 2.06 3.71 -12.99
CA TYR A 99 1.09 4.77 -13.23
C TYR A 99 0.95 5.65 -11.98
N SER A 100 0.34 6.83 -12.14
CA SER A 100 0.04 7.74 -11.04
C SER A 100 -1.42 7.57 -10.62
N SER A 101 -1.70 7.18 -9.38
CA SER A 101 -3.07 7.01 -8.87
C SER A 101 -3.79 8.34 -8.65
N HIS A 102 -3.04 9.42 -8.42
CA HIS A 102 -3.56 10.77 -8.21
C HIS A 102 -3.84 11.54 -9.52
N ALA A 103 -3.28 11.09 -10.65
CA ALA A 103 -3.48 11.75 -11.95
C ALA A 103 -4.91 11.61 -12.52
N LEU A 104 -5.77 10.77 -11.92
CA LEU A 104 -7.14 10.56 -12.39
C LEU A 104 -8.16 11.57 -11.85
N ASN A 105 -7.83 12.33 -10.79
CA ASN A 105 -8.78 13.28 -10.16
C ASN A 105 -8.53 14.76 -10.50
N ASP A 106 -7.31 15.15 -10.84
CA ASP A 106 -6.98 16.54 -11.15
C ASP A 106 -6.61 16.67 -12.62
N GLY A 107 -7.62 16.92 -13.46
CA GLY A 107 -7.47 17.06 -14.91
C GLY A 107 -6.56 18.21 -15.40
N LEU A 108 -5.71 18.82 -14.57
CA LEU A 108 -4.97 20.04 -14.90
C LEU A 108 -3.60 20.21 -14.21
N ARG A 109 -2.96 19.15 -13.68
CA ARG A 109 -1.58 19.28 -13.15
C ARG A 109 -0.66 18.17 -13.63
N MET A 110 -0.11 18.39 -14.82
CA MET A 110 1.09 17.71 -15.29
C MET A 110 2.28 18.22 -14.45
N HIS A 111 2.42 17.72 -13.23
CA HIS A 111 3.61 17.97 -12.43
C HIS A 111 4.80 17.28 -13.10
N SER A 112 5.82 18.08 -13.40
CA SER A 112 6.94 17.84 -14.31
C SER A 112 8.01 16.87 -13.78
N SER A 113 7.60 15.80 -13.11
CA SER A 113 8.41 14.60 -12.86
C SER A 113 7.42 13.47 -12.57
N ALA A 114 7.31 12.49 -13.46
CA ALA A 114 6.37 11.38 -13.30
C ALA A 114 6.72 10.53 -12.07
N SER A 115 6.34 10.98 -10.87
CA SER A 115 6.43 10.17 -9.66
C SER A 115 5.28 9.17 -9.70
N PHE A 116 5.51 8.05 -10.34
CA PHE A 116 4.60 6.92 -10.24
C PHE A 116 4.56 6.45 -8.79
N ASP A 117 3.38 6.37 -8.23
CA ASP A 117 3.07 5.82 -6.90
C ASP A 117 2.43 4.44 -7.01
N SER A 118 2.04 3.99 -8.20
CA SER A 118 1.34 2.74 -8.39
C SER A 118 1.91 1.88 -9.52
N VAL A 119 1.59 0.58 -9.45
CA VAL A 119 1.95 -0.41 -10.46
C VAL A 119 0.78 -1.35 -10.74
N THR A 120 0.51 -1.60 -12.03
CA THR A 120 -0.38 -2.68 -12.46
C THR A 120 0.48 -3.90 -12.78
N VAL A 121 0.30 -4.98 -12.02
CA VAL A 121 1.07 -6.22 -12.14
C VAL A 121 0.28 -7.28 -12.89
N LYS A 122 0.95 -7.96 -13.83
CA LYS A 122 0.39 -9.04 -14.66
C LYS A 122 1.35 -10.23 -14.69
N ASN A 123 0.83 -11.43 -14.92
CA ASN A 123 1.63 -12.65 -15.11
C ASN A 123 2.01 -12.91 -16.57
N THR A 124 1.45 -12.17 -17.52
CA THR A 124 1.87 -12.12 -18.92
C THR A 124 1.82 -10.66 -19.42
N PRO A 125 2.71 -10.24 -20.33
CA PRO A 125 2.79 -8.84 -20.76
C PRO A 125 1.47 -8.30 -21.35
N ASP A 126 0.82 -9.10 -22.20
CA ASP A 126 -0.36 -8.70 -22.96
C ASP A 126 -1.69 -8.92 -22.23
N SER A 127 -1.66 -9.40 -20.99
CA SER A 127 -2.89 -9.63 -20.23
C SER A 127 -3.67 -8.32 -20.04
N LYS A 128 -4.98 -8.37 -20.29
CA LYS A 128 -5.90 -7.28 -19.92
C LYS A 128 -6.26 -7.29 -18.43
N ARG A 129 -5.95 -8.39 -17.73
CA ARG A 129 -6.20 -8.56 -16.28
C ARG A 129 -4.90 -8.36 -15.53
N GLY A 130 -4.95 -7.52 -14.50
CA GLY A 130 -3.82 -7.25 -13.62
C GLY A 130 -4.29 -6.88 -12.21
N ALA A 131 -3.34 -6.86 -11.29
CA ALA A 131 -3.53 -6.43 -9.92
C ALA A 131 -2.87 -5.07 -9.72
N ASN A 132 -3.60 -4.13 -9.13
CA ASN A 132 -3.11 -2.77 -8.91
C ASN A 132 -2.55 -2.64 -7.50
N TYR A 133 -1.34 -2.14 -7.36
CA TYR A 133 -0.73 -1.86 -6.07
C TYR A 133 -0.35 -0.39 -6.02
N THR A 134 -0.57 0.26 -4.87
CA THR A 134 -0.10 1.62 -4.62
C THR A 134 0.92 1.60 -3.50
N LEU A 135 2.06 2.24 -3.72
CA LEU A 135 3.06 2.48 -2.70
C LEU A 135 2.54 3.53 -1.72
N LEU A 136 2.36 3.12 -0.47
CA LEU A 136 1.99 4.03 0.61
C LEU A 136 3.23 4.63 1.28
N TYR A 137 4.31 3.84 1.35
CA TYR A 137 5.57 4.25 1.95
C TYR A 137 6.72 3.37 1.46
N ALA A 138 7.89 3.95 1.21
CA ALA A 138 9.16 3.23 1.15
C ALA A 138 10.29 4.08 1.71
N ASP A 139 11.16 3.50 2.52
CA ASP A 139 12.37 4.18 3.01
C ASP A 139 13.55 4.12 2.02
N ASN A 140 13.33 3.45 0.87
CA ASN A 140 14.31 3.18 -0.19
C ASN A 140 15.56 2.42 0.30
N ARG A 141 15.48 1.71 1.43
CA ARG A 141 16.62 1.00 2.02
C ARG A 141 16.25 -0.36 2.60
N LYS A 142 15.16 -0.45 3.36
CA LYS A 142 14.78 -1.64 4.13
C LYS A 142 13.32 -2.05 4.00
N CYS A 143 12.41 -1.11 3.75
CA CYS A 143 10.98 -1.38 3.78
C CYS A 143 10.21 -0.69 2.64
N SER A 144 9.22 -1.42 2.12
CA SER A 144 8.10 -0.88 1.35
C SER A 144 6.74 -1.34 1.90
N ILE A 145 5.76 -0.45 1.90
CA ILE A 145 4.36 -0.72 2.24
C ILE A 145 3.50 -0.48 1.00
N LEU A 146 2.83 -1.53 0.53
CA LEU A 146 1.93 -1.47 -0.61
C LEU A 146 0.49 -1.64 -0.15
N SER A 147 -0.43 -0.80 -0.63
CA SER A 147 -1.85 -1.11 -0.58
C SER A 147 -2.22 -2.16 -1.62
N VAL A 148 -3.24 -2.97 -1.33
CA VAL A 148 -3.77 -3.99 -2.24
C VAL A 148 -5.22 -3.68 -2.65
N PRO A 149 -5.66 -4.13 -3.85
CA PRO A 149 -7.05 -3.95 -4.27
C PRO A 149 -8.02 -4.68 -3.35
N LEU A 150 -9.18 -4.06 -3.10
CA LEU A 150 -10.26 -4.67 -2.32
C LEU A 150 -10.70 -6.03 -2.87
N SER A 151 -10.70 -6.21 -4.20
CA SER A 151 -11.08 -7.46 -4.86
C SER A 151 -10.14 -8.64 -4.59
N ILE A 152 -8.85 -8.38 -4.34
CA ILE A 152 -7.85 -9.43 -4.03
C ILE A 152 -7.97 -9.86 -2.58
N SER A 153 -8.43 -8.95 -1.74
CA SER A 153 -8.21 -9.00 -0.31
C SER A 153 -9.29 -9.72 0.52
N GLY A 154 -10.17 -10.50 -0.12
CA GLY A 154 -11.16 -11.39 0.50
C GLY A 154 -11.94 -10.84 1.71
N GLY A 155 -13.25 -10.58 1.54
CA GLY A 155 -14.16 -10.33 2.66
C GLY A 155 -14.06 -8.96 3.36
N THR A 156 -15.01 -8.73 4.26
CA THR A 156 -15.18 -7.50 5.07
C THR A 156 -14.28 -7.59 6.30
N TRP A 157 -12.99 -7.27 6.14
CA TRP A 157 -12.11 -7.04 7.27
C TRP A 157 -12.22 -5.58 7.71
N ASN A 158 -12.68 -5.36 8.95
CA ASN A 158 -12.75 -4.04 9.56
C ASN A 158 -11.35 -3.63 10.03
N THR A 159 -10.49 -3.24 9.10
CA THR A 159 -9.28 -2.48 9.42
C THR A 159 -9.60 -1.00 9.32
N ALA A 160 -9.30 -0.22 10.35
CA ALA A 160 -9.23 1.23 10.24
C ALA A 160 -7.98 1.55 9.37
N GLY A 161 -8.15 1.60 8.05
CA GLY A 161 -7.06 1.88 7.11
C GLY A 161 -7.06 0.99 5.87
N PHE A 162 -6.01 1.14 5.05
CA PHE A 162 -5.79 0.34 3.85
C PHE A 162 -5.46 -1.11 4.19
N LYS A 163 -5.79 -2.00 3.25
CA LYS A 163 -5.26 -3.36 3.23
C LYS A 163 -3.86 -3.32 2.64
N CYS A 164 -2.88 -3.82 3.38
CA CYS A 164 -1.47 -3.56 3.17
C CYS A 164 -0.63 -4.84 3.14
N ARG A 165 0.41 -4.81 2.31
CA ARG A 165 1.56 -5.72 2.35
C ARG A 165 2.77 -4.97 2.86
N VAL A 166 3.47 -5.56 3.82
CA VAL A 166 4.78 -5.09 4.27
C VAL A 166 5.85 -5.94 3.60
N LEU A 167 6.72 -5.29 2.85
CA LEU A 167 7.85 -5.88 2.16
C LEU A 167 9.14 -5.40 2.81
N LEU A 168 10.04 -6.33 3.13
CA LEU A 168 11.34 -6.01 3.73
C LEU A 168 12.48 -6.54 2.86
N THR A 169 13.61 -5.84 2.88
CA THR A 169 14.87 -6.36 2.32
C THR A 169 15.40 -7.53 3.17
N PRO A 170 16.24 -8.41 2.61
CA PRO A 170 16.77 -9.56 3.34
C PRO A 170 17.43 -9.22 4.69
N ASP A 171 18.16 -8.11 4.77
CA ASP A 171 18.83 -7.65 6.00
C ASP A 171 17.84 -7.17 7.09
N ALA A 172 16.70 -6.62 6.69
CA ALA A 172 15.69 -6.12 7.61
C ALA A 172 14.81 -7.25 8.18
N LEU A 173 14.72 -8.40 7.52
CA LEU A 173 13.85 -9.51 7.96
C LEU A 173 14.22 -10.07 9.34
N GLU A 174 15.50 -10.14 9.67
CA GLU A 174 15.96 -10.62 10.97
C GLU A 174 15.69 -9.62 12.09
N GLN A 175 15.74 -8.33 11.76
CA GLN A 175 15.57 -7.22 12.70
C GLN A 175 14.09 -6.87 12.92
N GLY A 176 13.23 -7.23 11.96
CA GLY A 176 11.83 -6.85 11.94
C GLY A 176 11.59 -5.53 11.21
N ILE A 177 10.38 -4.99 11.36
CA ILE A 177 9.96 -3.76 10.68
C ILE A 177 10.77 -2.57 11.26
N PRO A 178 11.45 -1.75 10.41
CA PRO A 178 12.12 -0.54 10.88
C PRO A 178 11.11 0.47 11.50
N PRO A 179 11.50 1.26 12.51
CA PRO A 179 10.58 2.18 13.22
C PRO A 179 9.81 3.14 12.31
N ASP A 180 10.46 3.71 11.29
CA ASP A 180 9.81 4.63 10.35
C ASP A 180 8.75 3.91 9.49
N CYS A 181 9.04 2.67 9.09
CA CYS A 181 8.11 1.82 8.36
C CYS A 181 6.95 1.36 9.27
N GLU A 182 7.20 1.07 10.54
CA GLU A 182 6.15 0.77 11.51
C GLU A 182 5.21 1.96 11.73
N THR A 183 5.77 3.16 11.84
CA THR A 183 5.01 4.41 11.94
C THR A 183 4.14 4.63 10.71
N ALA A 184 4.71 4.44 9.51
CA ALA A 184 3.95 4.52 8.26
C ALA A 184 2.85 3.46 8.17
N PHE A 185 3.12 2.22 8.63
CA PHE A 185 2.11 1.18 8.68
C PHE A 185 0.94 1.58 9.59
N LEU A 186 1.21 2.08 10.81
CA LEU A 186 0.18 2.54 11.73
C LEU A 186 -0.67 3.66 11.14
N GLN A 187 -0.02 4.60 10.44
CA GLN A 187 -0.68 5.73 9.79
C GLN A 187 -1.63 5.28 8.66
N PHE A 188 -1.20 4.35 7.80
CA PHE A 188 -1.94 4.01 6.59
C PHE A 188 -2.81 2.75 6.71
N CYS A 189 -2.37 1.77 7.48
CA CYS A 189 -2.90 0.40 7.50
C CYS A 189 -3.59 0.05 8.83
N GLY A 190 -3.47 0.92 9.84
CA GLY A 190 -3.99 0.71 11.18
C GLY A 190 -3.03 -0.10 12.06
N SER A 191 -3.57 -0.71 13.13
CA SER A 191 -2.75 -1.39 14.16
C SER A 191 -1.86 -2.52 13.63
N THR A 192 -0.60 -2.56 14.06
CA THR A 192 0.34 -3.67 13.81
C THR A 192 -0.10 -5.00 14.43
N GLN A 193 -1.03 -4.99 15.39
CA GLN A 193 -1.63 -6.21 15.93
C GLN A 193 -2.42 -6.99 14.86
N ASN A 194 -2.90 -6.30 13.82
CA ASN A 194 -3.59 -6.92 12.70
C ASN A 194 -2.62 -7.47 11.64
N LEU A 195 -1.31 -7.24 11.79
CA LEU A 195 -0.30 -7.72 10.85
C LEU A 195 -0.01 -9.21 11.09
N VAL A 196 -0.55 -10.04 10.20
CA VAL A 196 -0.21 -11.45 10.11
C VAL A 196 1.17 -11.58 9.47
N LYS A 197 2.14 -12.07 10.24
CA LYS A 197 3.50 -12.34 9.73
C LYS A 197 3.49 -13.59 8.86
N LEU A 198 4.00 -13.47 7.65
CA LEU A 198 4.16 -14.56 6.66
C LEU A 198 5.63 -14.99 6.52
N PHE A 199 6.53 -14.24 7.12
CA PHE A 199 7.94 -14.59 7.22
C PHE A 199 8.25 -15.32 8.52
N ASN A 200 9.05 -16.40 8.42
CA ASN A 200 9.63 -17.11 9.57
C ASN A 200 11.12 -17.38 9.32
N LYS A 201 11.87 -17.76 10.36
CA LYS A 201 13.32 -17.97 10.26
C LYS A 201 13.73 -19.06 9.26
N ASN A 202 12.85 -20.03 8.97
CA ASN A 202 13.13 -21.08 8.00
C ASN A 202 13.13 -20.55 6.55
N CYS A 203 12.65 -19.32 6.33
CA CYS A 203 12.73 -18.65 5.04
C CYS A 203 14.15 -18.15 4.69
N LEU A 204 15.07 -18.07 5.66
CA LEU A 204 16.45 -17.59 5.46
C LEU A 204 17.38 -18.67 4.88
N THR A 205 17.00 -19.94 5.02
CA THR A 205 17.77 -21.10 4.55
C THR A 205 17.42 -21.53 3.12
N ILE A 206 16.64 -20.72 2.39
CA ILE A 206 16.13 -20.96 1.03
C ILE A 206 16.60 -19.86 0.08
#